data_AF-A0A098G8R8-F1
#
_entry.id   AF-A0A098G8R8-F1
#
_cell.length_a   1.000
_cell.length_b   1.000
_cell.length_c   1.000
_cell.angle_alpha   90.00
_cell.angle_beta   90.00
_cell.angle_gamma   90.00
#
_symmetry.space_group_name_H-M   'P 1'
#
loop_
_entity.id
_entity.type
_entity.pdbx_description
1 polymer ?
#
loop_
_entity_poly.entity_id
_entity_poly.type
_entity_poly.pdbx_seq_one_letter_code
_entity_poly.pdbx_strand_id
1 'polypeptide(L)'
;MINSSFLPLKDRIQATGHHPDGKIDTNQHFYGIHPAASLHTTAKDYCKFLTACATDSFIREKMFAPAVPEFSQKDTKAIDAKVPVTVLKQINWGLGIGLQHNKDGSFTAFHWGDNQTCRNFTAVNLSTNQSITCLTNSANGPAIFQKIAEPIVGDLSATCQWLYSREGFKFDVDVKSNPAANYRAAVTEIKLSDPDTTEQISEKVTKYNPLKTIPNPDNQ
;
A
#
# COMPACT_ATOMS: atom_id res chain seq x y z
N MET A 1 -13.10 -12.19 11.22
CA MET A 1 -12.28 -10.98 11.43
C MET A 1 -12.58 -10.51 12.83
N ILE A 2 -11.67 -10.73 13.78
CA ILE A 2 -11.90 -10.41 15.21
C ILE A 2 -11.12 -9.18 15.66
N ASN A 3 -10.17 -8.71 14.83
CA ASN A 3 -9.36 -7.51 15.03
C ASN A 3 -9.73 -6.44 14.00
N SER A 4 -11.02 -6.34 13.67
CA SER A 4 -11.56 -5.37 12.73
C SER A 4 -12.74 -4.65 13.36
N SER A 5 -12.76 -3.32 13.28
CA SER A 5 -13.76 -2.49 13.94
C SER A 5 -13.94 -1.17 13.19
N PHE A 6 -15.16 -0.67 13.13
CA PHE A 6 -15.45 0.70 12.69
C PHE A 6 -15.39 1.72 13.84
N LEU A 7 -15.37 1.23 15.09
CA LEU A 7 -15.15 2.04 16.27
C LEU A 7 -13.65 2.12 16.56
N PRO A 8 -13.13 3.31 16.95
CA PRO A 8 -11.77 3.42 17.44
C PRO A 8 -11.55 2.48 18.62
N LEU A 9 -10.45 1.72 18.61
CA LEU A 9 -10.10 0.84 19.72
C LEU A 9 -9.67 1.69 20.92
N LYS A 10 -10.31 1.49 22.08
CA LYS A 10 -10.00 2.25 23.32
C LYS A 10 -8.58 1.98 23.83
N ASP A 11 -8.08 0.78 23.61
CA ASP A 11 -6.75 0.34 24.02
C ASP A 11 -5.82 0.41 22.79
N ARG A 12 -4.70 1.16 22.90
CA ARG A 12 -3.83 1.67 21.83
C ARG A 12 -3.13 0.63 20.91
N ILE A 13 -3.84 -0.38 20.41
CA ILE A 13 -3.36 -1.33 19.40
C ILE A 13 -3.63 -0.75 18.00
N GLN A 14 -3.26 0.51 17.79
CA GLN A 14 -3.36 1.19 16.50
C GLN A 14 -1.99 1.77 16.15
N ALA A 15 -1.57 1.58 14.90
CA ALA A 15 -0.33 2.16 14.42
C ALA A 15 -0.43 3.69 14.36
N THR A 16 0.63 4.35 14.83
CA THR A 16 0.80 5.81 14.70
C THR A 16 1.30 6.15 13.31
N GLY A 17 0.65 7.10 12.64
CA GLY A 17 1.03 7.55 11.30
C GLY A 17 2.34 8.35 11.29
N HIS A 18 3.03 8.35 10.15
CA HIS A 18 4.25 9.12 9.92
C HIS A 18 4.20 9.88 8.60
N HIS A 19 4.61 11.15 8.64
CA HIS A 19 4.79 12.02 7.48
C HIS A 19 5.96 11.56 6.59
N PRO A 20 6.11 12.11 5.37
CA PRO A 20 7.19 11.72 4.45
C PRO A 20 8.61 11.89 5.03
N ASP A 21 8.80 12.81 5.98
CA ASP A 21 10.06 13.07 6.68
C ASP A 21 10.28 12.15 7.90
N GLY A 22 9.35 11.22 8.16
CA GLY A 22 9.40 10.29 9.28
C GLY A 22 8.91 10.87 10.60
N LYS A 23 8.46 12.14 10.64
CA LYS A 23 7.83 12.69 11.86
C LYS A 23 6.49 12.01 12.12
N ILE A 24 6.22 11.81 13.40
CA ILE A 24 4.93 11.29 13.87
C ILE A 24 3.82 12.25 13.47
N ASP A 25 2.74 11.69 12.95
CA ASP A 25 1.49 12.41 12.73
C ASP A 25 0.68 12.44 14.03
N THR A 26 0.52 13.63 14.58
CA THR A 26 -0.26 13.86 15.80
C THR A 26 -1.72 14.18 15.49
N ASN A 27 -2.12 14.26 14.22
CA ASN A 27 -3.47 14.61 13.85
C ASN A 27 -4.42 13.42 14.01
N GLN A 28 -5.63 13.74 14.46
CA GLN A 28 -6.73 12.78 14.45
C GLN A 28 -7.41 12.85 13.07
N HIS A 29 -7.17 11.86 12.21
CA HIS A 29 -7.74 11.86 10.85
C HIS A 29 -9.23 11.51 10.79
N PHE A 30 -9.82 10.96 11.86
CA PHE A 30 -11.24 10.57 11.88
C PHE A 30 -11.95 10.99 13.17
N TYR A 31 -13.12 11.60 12.98
CA TYR A 31 -14.01 12.02 14.05
C TYR A 31 -15.26 11.12 14.20
N GLY A 32 -15.37 10.01 13.45
CA GLY A 32 -16.52 9.10 13.52
C GLY A 32 -16.53 7.95 12.52
N ILE A 33 -17.60 7.14 12.57
CA ILE A 33 -17.85 6.01 11.67
C ILE A 33 -18.19 6.55 10.27
N HIS A 34 -17.41 6.13 9.28
CA HIS A 34 -17.60 6.42 7.87
C HIS A 34 -17.54 5.13 7.03
N PRO A 35 -18.61 4.76 6.31
CA PRO A 35 -18.66 3.50 5.56
C PRO A 35 -17.57 3.39 4.49
N ALA A 36 -17.07 4.53 3.98
CA ALA A 36 -16.03 4.54 2.96
C ALA A 36 -14.58 4.58 3.48
N ALA A 37 -14.33 4.79 4.79
CA ALA A 37 -12.96 5.13 5.24
C ALA A 37 -12.57 4.79 6.69
N SER A 38 -13.51 4.36 7.54
CA SER A 38 -13.28 4.24 9.00
C SER A 38 -12.99 2.82 9.51
N LEU A 39 -12.78 1.85 8.62
CA LEU A 39 -12.47 0.49 9.07
C LEU A 39 -11.03 0.43 9.61
N HIS A 40 -10.91 0.14 10.90
CA HIS A 40 -9.66 -0.30 11.52
C HIS A 40 -9.55 -1.81 11.37
N THR A 41 -8.40 -2.32 10.92
CA THR A 41 -8.18 -3.75 10.70
C THR A 41 -6.70 -4.12 10.78
N THR A 42 -6.41 -5.41 10.70
CA THR A 42 -5.06 -5.95 10.51
C THR A 42 -4.91 -6.54 9.11
N ALA A 43 -3.68 -6.63 8.61
CA ALA A 43 -3.41 -7.28 7.32
C ALA A 43 -3.94 -8.73 7.31
N LYS A 44 -3.77 -9.46 8.41
CA LYS A 44 -4.27 -10.85 8.56
C LYS A 44 -5.79 -10.95 8.40
N ASP A 45 -6.55 -10.08 9.08
CA ASP A 45 -8.01 -10.15 9.02
C ASP A 45 -8.54 -9.64 7.68
N TYR A 46 -7.92 -8.62 7.10
CA TYR A 46 -8.31 -8.13 5.78
C TYR A 46 -7.96 -9.11 4.65
N CYS A 47 -6.81 -9.81 4.73
CA CYS A 47 -6.52 -10.92 3.81
C CYS A 47 -7.55 -12.04 3.92
N LYS A 48 -7.93 -12.45 5.15
CA LYS A 48 -9.00 -13.46 5.35
C LYS A 48 -10.32 -13.03 4.72
N PHE A 49 -10.69 -11.76 4.86
CA PHE A 49 -11.87 -11.19 4.22
C PHE A 49 -11.82 -11.34 2.70
N LEU A 50 -10.73 -10.89 2.08
CA LEU A 50 -10.59 -10.96 0.62
C LEU A 50 -10.55 -12.39 0.10
N THR A 51 -9.88 -13.30 0.82
CA THR A 51 -9.90 -14.71 0.49
C THR A 51 -11.32 -15.26 0.54
N ALA A 52 -12.09 -14.96 1.59
CA ALA A 52 -13.49 -15.39 1.68
C ALA A 52 -14.34 -14.84 0.51
N CYS A 53 -14.19 -13.55 0.17
CA CYS A 53 -14.87 -12.94 -0.97
C CYS A 53 -14.49 -13.60 -2.30
N ALA A 54 -13.23 -13.96 -2.50
CA ALA A 54 -12.73 -14.55 -3.73
C ALA A 54 -13.14 -16.03 -3.90
N THR A 55 -13.37 -16.74 -2.80
CA THR A 55 -13.73 -18.17 -2.79
C THR A 55 -15.23 -18.42 -2.74
N ASP A 56 -16.02 -17.54 -2.13
CA ASP A 56 -17.48 -17.65 -2.13
C ASP A 56 -18.03 -17.34 -3.51
N SER A 57 -18.77 -18.27 -4.11
CA SER A 57 -19.23 -18.14 -5.50
C SER A 57 -20.16 -16.96 -5.72
N PHE A 58 -21.09 -16.72 -4.79
CA PHE A 58 -22.05 -15.63 -4.91
C PHE A 58 -21.37 -14.27 -4.76
N ILE A 59 -20.54 -14.12 -3.71
CA ILE A 59 -19.81 -12.88 -3.48
C ILE A 59 -18.85 -12.61 -4.64
N ARG A 60 -18.13 -13.62 -5.11
CA ARG A 60 -17.19 -13.48 -6.22
C ARG A 60 -17.90 -12.97 -7.48
N GLU A 61 -19.03 -13.57 -7.84
CA GLU A 61 -19.82 -13.17 -9.01
C GLU A 61 -20.31 -11.72 -8.90
N LYS A 62 -20.77 -11.30 -7.72
CA LYS A 62 -21.35 -9.95 -7.54
C LYS A 62 -20.30 -8.87 -7.33
N MET A 63 -19.28 -9.14 -6.51
CA MET A 63 -18.29 -8.15 -6.09
C MET A 63 -17.27 -7.85 -7.19
N PHE A 64 -16.77 -8.89 -7.87
CA PHE A 64 -15.66 -8.78 -8.83
C PHE A 64 -16.10 -8.78 -10.30
N ALA A 65 -17.38 -8.57 -10.58
CA ALA A 65 -17.86 -8.30 -11.93
C ALA A 65 -17.77 -6.80 -12.24
N PRO A 66 -17.37 -6.39 -13.46
CA PRO A 66 -17.52 -5.01 -13.91
C PRO A 66 -18.98 -4.55 -13.78
N ALA A 67 -19.24 -3.63 -12.86
CA ALA A 67 -20.56 -3.12 -12.55
C ALA A 67 -20.83 -1.75 -13.19
N VAL A 68 -19.78 -1.07 -13.66
CA VAL A 68 -19.87 0.25 -14.28
C VAL A 68 -19.55 0.14 -15.77
N PRO A 69 -20.57 0.23 -16.66
CA PRO A 69 -20.35 0.25 -18.10
C PRO A 69 -19.50 1.47 -18.48
N GLU A 70 -18.53 1.25 -19.36
CA GLU A 70 -17.64 2.28 -19.90
C GLU A 70 -16.92 3.09 -18.80
N PHE A 71 -16.43 2.41 -17.75
CA PHE A 71 -15.77 3.04 -16.61
C PHE A 71 -14.66 4.03 -17.02
N SER A 72 -13.91 3.72 -18.07
CA SER A 72 -12.86 4.58 -18.63
C SER A 72 -13.33 6.00 -19.00
N GLN A 73 -14.63 6.20 -19.23
CA GLN A 73 -15.24 7.50 -19.55
C GLN A 73 -15.90 8.17 -18.34
N LYS A 74 -16.02 7.47 -17.21
CA LYS A 74 -16.76 7.92 -16.02
C LYS A 74 -15.87 8.28 -14.84
N ASP A 75 -14.62 7.83 -14.82
CA ASP A 75 -13.67 8.21 -13.78
C ASP A 75 -13.10 9.62 -14.05
N THR A 76 -13.90 10.64 -13.77
CA THR A 76 -13.58 12.05 -14.02
C THR A 76 -12.24 12.44 -13.39
N LYS A 77 -11.96 11.98 -12.17
CA LYS A 77 -10.69 12.24 -11.50
C LYS A 77 -9.49 11.73 -12.29
N ALA A 78 -9.58 10.52 -12.86
CA ALA A 78 -8.51 9.96 -13.68
C ALA A 78 -8.38 10.63 -15.04
N ILE A 79 -9.50 11.05 -15.63
CA ILE A 79 -9.55 11.81 -16.88
C ILE A 79 -8.88 13.18 -16.70
N ASP A 80 -9.24 13.90 -15.63
CA ASP A 80 -8.68 15.21 -15.29
C ASP A 80 -7.17 15.10 -14.98
N ALA A 81 -6.77 14.00 -14.33
CA ALA A 81 -5.37 13.66 -14.08
C ALA A 81 -4.61 13.16 -15.34
N LYS A 82 -5.26 13.11 -16.50
CA LYS A 82 -4.69 12.70 -17.79
C LYS A 82 -4.08 11.30 -17.75
N VAL A 83 -4.72 10.37 -17.02
CA VAL A 83 -4.32 8.95 -17.06
C VAL A 83 -4.41 8.46 -18.52
N PRO A 84 -3.40 7.73 -19.04
CA PRO A 84 -3.42 7.29 -20.43
C PRO A 84 -4.67 6.47 -20.75
N VAL A 85 -5.27 6.72 -21.91
CA VAL A 85 -6.50 6.01 -22.35
C VAL A 85 -6.29 4.50 -22.39
N THR A 86 -5.09 4.04 -22.74
CA THR A 86 -4.72 2.62 -22.72
C THR A 86 -4.82 2.02 -21.32
N VAL A 87 -4.40 2.75 -20.29
CA VAL A 87 -4.52 2.35 -18.88
C VAL A 87 -5.97 2.40 -18.43
N LEU A 88 -6.69 3.47 -18.74
CA LEU A 88 -8.11 3.60 -18.37
C LEU A 88 -8.97 2.45 -18.93
N LYS A 89 -8.67 1.98 -20.15
CA LYS A 89 -9.36 0.82 -20.75
C LYS A 89 -9.06 -0.51 -20.05
N GLN A 90 -7.99 -0.60 -19.26
CA GLN A 90 -7.69 -1.78 -18.46
C GLN A 90 -8.34 -1.73 -17.08
N ILE A 91 -8.85 -0.57 -16.64
CA ILE A 91 -9.48 -0.43 -15.33
C ILE A 91 -11.00 -0.52 -15.48
N ASN A 92 -11.60 -1.40 -14.70
CA ASN A 92 -13.03 -1.52 -14.49
C ASN A 92 -13.32 -1.36 -12.99
N TRP A 93 -14.61 -1.26 -12.66
CA TRP A 93 -15.04 -1.13 -11.28
C TRP A 93 -16.19 -2.09 -10.98
N GLY A 94 -16.04 -2.87 -9.93
CA GLY A 94 -17.08 -3.75 -9.38
C GLY A 94 -17.80 -3.09 -8.19
N LEU A 95 -18.37 -3.90 -7.31
CA LEU A 95 -19.03 -3.40 -6.11
C LEU A 95 -17.98 -3.02 -5.06
N GLY A 96 -17.53 -1.76 -5.12
CA GLY A 96 -16.57 -1.21 -4.16
C GLY A 96 -15.16 -1.77 -4.32
N ILE A 97 -14.79 -2.29 -5.50
CA ILE A 97 -13.47 -2.84 -5.80
C ILE A 97 -13.05 -2.45 -7.22
N GLY A 98 -11.79 -2.09 -7.41
CA GLY A 98 -11.20 -1.89 -8.72
C GLY A 98 -10.86 -3.23 -9.37
N LEU A 99 -10.89 -3.27 -10.69
CA LEU A 99 -10.58 -4.46 -11.47
C LEU A 99 -9.61 -4.07 -12.58
N GLN A 100 -8.41 -4.66 -12.58
CA GLN A 100 -7.49 -4.60 -13.70
C GLN A 100 -7.76 -5.77 -14.65
N HIS A 101 -8.08 -5.47 -15.91
CA HIS A 101 -8.12 -6.46 -16.98
C HIS A 101 -6.71 -6.70 -17.52
N ASN A 102 -6.22 -7.92 -17.32
CA ASN A 102 -4.88 -8.35 -17.67
C ASN A 102 -4.81 -8.76 -19.16
N LYS A 103 -3.60 -8.80 -19.71
CA LYS A 103 -3.38 -9.14 -21.13
C LYS A 103 -3.80 -10.57 -21.49
N ASP A 104 -3.80 -11.48 -20.52
CA ASP A 104 -4.23 -12.86 -20.66
C ASP A 104 -5.76 -13.05 -20.55
N GLY A 105 -6.51 -11.95 -20.42
CA GLY A 105 -7.97 -11.95 -20.23
C GLY A 105 -8.43 -12.18 -18.80
N SER A 106 -7.51 -12.40 -17.86
CA SER A 106 -7.83 -12.52 -16.45
C SER A 106 -8.08 -11.16 -15.79
N PHE A 107 -8.57 -11.20 -14.55
CA PHE A 107 -8.75 -10.01 -13.73
C PHE A 107 -7.92 -10.08 -12.45
N THR A 108 -7.26 -8.97 -12.15
CA THR A 108 -6.71 -8.70 -10.82
C THR A 108 -7.57 -7.64 -10.14
N ALA A 109 -8.25 -8.01 -9.07
CA ALA A 109 -9.03 -7.08 -8.26
C ALA A 109 -8.11 -6.29 -7.33
N PHE A 110 -8.42 -5.03 -7.05
CA PHE A 110 -7.61 -4.18 -6.17
C PHE A 110 -8.44 -3.13 -5.42
N HIS A 111 -7.88 -2.63 -4.33
CA HIS A 111 -8.37 -1.44 -3.64
C HIS A 111 -7.19 -0.70 -2.99
N TRP A 112 -7.34 0.59 -2.74
CA TRP A 112 -6.38 1.38 -1.97
C TRP A 112 -7.07 2.17 -0.86
N GLY A 113 -6.29 2.64 0.10
CA GLY A 113 -6.76 3.55 1.15
C GLY A 113 -5.77 4.69 1.33
N ASP A 114 -6.29 5.90 1.39
CA ASP A 114 -5.55 7.14 1.60
C ASP A 114 -6.12 7.87 2.81
N ASN A 115 -5.48 7.69 3.97
CA ASN A 115 -5.79 8.41 5.20
C ASN A 115 -4.56 9.22 5.61
N GLN A 116 -4.07 10.06 4.70
CA GLN A 116 -2.85 10.88 4.83
C GLN A 116 -1.57 10.10 5.17
N THR A 117 -1.28 9.88 6.45
CA THR A 117 -0.08 9.16 6.89
C THR A 117 -0.29 7.66 7.03
N CYS A 118 -1.52 7.18 6.86
CA CYS A 118 -1.82 5.77 6.65
C CYS A 118 -2.16 5.53 5.17
N ARG A 119 -1.37 4.67 4.52
CA ARG A 119 -1.50 4.31 3.10
C ARG A 119 -1.64 2.82 2.99
N ASN A 120 -2.66 2.36 2.27
CA ASN A 120 -3.00 0.94 2.22
C ASN A 120 -3.25 0.53 0.76
N PHE A 121 -2.92 -0.72 0.45
CA PHE A 121 -3.20 -1.31 -0.85
C PHE A 121 -3.52 -2.79 -0.68
N THR A 122 -4.42 -3.29 -1.51
CA THR A 122 -4.74 -4.70 -1.54
C THR A 122 -5.00 -5.16 -2.96
N ALA A 123 -4.71 -6.42 -3.24
CA ALA A 123 -5.02 -7.03 -4.53
C ALA A 123 -5.38 -8.51 -4.38
N VAL A 124 -6.13 -9.02 -5.36
CA VAL A 124 -6.50 -10.43 -5.49
C VAL A 124 -6.38 -10.83 -6.97
N ASN A 125 -5.56 -11.83 -7.26
CA ASN A 125 -5.58 -12.47 -8.58
C ASN A 125 -6.78 -13.41 -8.63
N LEU A 126 -7.77 -13.12 -9.48
CA LEU A 126 -8.99 -13.90 -9.50
C LEU A 126 -8.77 -15.28 -10.15
N SER A 127 -7.76 -15.46 -11.00
CA SER A 127 -7.45 -16.77 -11.59
C SER A 127 -6.83 -17.73 -10.57
N THR A 128 -5.95 -17.24 -9.69
CA THR A 128 -5.23 -18.07 -8.71
C THR A 128 -5.82 -18.03 -7.30
N ASN A 129 -6.76 -17.12 -7.04
CA ASN A 129 -7.31 -16.81 -5.71
C ASN A 129 -6.26 -16.36 -4.68
N GLN A 130 -5.07 -15.95 -5.13
CA GLN A 130 -4.04 -15.41 -4.26
C GLN A 130 -4.36 -13.95 -3.95
N SER A 131 -4.30 -13.59 -2.66
CA SER A 131 -4.58 -12.24 -2.17
C SER A 131 -3.39 -11.69 -1.41
N ILE A 132 -3.25 -10.37 -1.44
CA ILE A 132 -2.26 -9.64 -0.64
C ILE A 132 -2.86 -8.35 -0.12
N THR A 133 -2.52 -8.01 1.13
CA THR A 133 -2.88 -6.74 1.76
C THR A 133 -1.64 -6.10 2.38
N CYS A 134 -1.35 -4.88 1.96
CA CYS A 134 -0.29 -4.03 2.48
C CYS A 134 -0.93 -2.89 3.28
N LEU A 135 -0.71 -2.88 4.60
CA LEU A 135 -1.12 -1.77 5.46
C LEU A 135 0.12 -1.05 5.96
N THR A 136 0.17 0.28 5.79
CA THR A 136 1.32 1.08 6.26
C THR A 136 0.86 2.30 7.03
N ASN A 137 1.64 2.65 8.04
CA ASN A 137 1.51 3.85 8.84
C ASN A 137 2.50 4.94 8.40
N SER A 138 2.81 5.00 7.09
CA SER A 138 3.63 6.05 6.50
C SER A 138 3.02 6.58 5.21
N ALA A 139 3.11 7.90 5.02
CA ALA A 139 2.81 8.54 3.74
C ALA A 139 3.65 7.99 2.57
N ASN A 140 4.84 7.43 2.85
CA ASN A 140 5.73 6.82 1.86
C ASN A 140 5.39 5.36 1.53
N GLY A 141 4.39 4.77 2.18
CA GLY A 141 3.98 3.37 1.97
C GLY A 141 3.84 2.91 0.52
N PRO A 142 3.26 3.72 -0.41
CA PRO A 142 3.09 3.33 -1.80
C PRO A 142 4.36 2.88 -2.54
N ALA A 143 5.53 3.37 -2.11
CA ALA A 143 6.81 3.05 -2.74
C ALA A 143 7.10 1.53 -2.80
N ILE A 144 6.59 0.76 -1.83
CA ILE A 144 6.85 -0.68 -1.72
C ILE A 144 5.71 -1.57 -2.23
N PHE A 145 4.52 -1.02 -2.50
CA PHE A 145 3.33 -1.83 -2.75
C PHE A 145 3.46 -2.73 -3.97
N GLN A 146 3.88 -2.18 -5.12
CA GLN A 146 4.01 -2.92 -6.36
C GLN A 146 4.99 -4.10 -6.20
N LYS A 147 6.19 -3.81 -5.69
CA LYS A 147 7.26 -4.79 -5.49
C LYS A 147 6.85 -5.96 -4.58
N ILE A 148 6.03 -5.69 -3.56
CA ILE A 148 5.57 -6.72 -2.63
C ILE A 148 4.37 -7.48 -3.20
N ALA A 149 3.48 -6.80 -3.94
CA ALA A 149 2.23 -7.38 -4.42
C ALA A 149 2.38 -8.20 -5.70
N GLU A 150 3.14 -7.73 -6.69
CA GLU A 150 3.26 -8.41 -7.98
C GLU A 150 3.76 -9.87 -7.90
N PRO A 151 4.72 -10.24 -7.02
CA PRO A 151 5.11 -11.64 -6.85
C PRO A 151 3.97 -12.58 -6.42
N ILE A 152 2.87 -12.04 -5.86
CA ILE A 152 1.74 -12.81 -5.36
C ILE A 152 0.55 -12.77 -6.32
N VAL A 153 0.25 -11.61 -6.90
CA VAL A 153 -0.97 -11.42 -7.71
C VAL A 153 -0.73 -11.25 -9.21
N GLY A 154 0.53 -11.22 -9.64
CA GLY A 154 0.92 -10.94 -11.02
C GLY A 154 0.99 -9.44 -11.32
N ASP A 155 1.00 -9.11 -12.62
CA ASP A 155 1.18 -7.73 -13.12
C ASP A 155 0.17 -6.75 -12.50
N LEU A 156 0.67 -5.63 -11.97
CA LEU A 156 -0.14 -4.52 -11.45
C LEU A 156 0.14 -3.21 -12.18
N SER A 157 0.85 -3.25 -13.32
CA SER A 157 1.34 -2.05 -14.01
C SER A 157 0.23 -1.04 -14.30
N ALA A 158 -0.94 -1.49 -14.78
CA ALA A 158 -2.04 -0.57 -15.11
C ALA A 158 -2.67 0.03 -13.85
N THR A 159 -2.88 -0.77 -12.80
CA THR A 159 -3.34 -0.29 -11.48
C THR A 159 -2.37 0.71 -10.87
N CYS A 160 -1.06 0.41 -10.87
CA CYS A 160 -0.03 1.27 -10.31
C CYS A 160 0.09 2.57 -11.12
N GLN A 161 0.04 2.52 -12.44
CA GLN A 161 0.05 3.72 -13.28
C GLN A 161 -1.21 4.57 -13.08
N TRP A 162 -2.37 3.93 -12.97
CA TRP A 162 -3.63 4.60 -12.67
C TRP A 162 -3.59 5.30 -11.30
N LEU A 163 -3.13 4.61 -10.25
CA LEU A 163 -2.96 5.18 -8.91
C LEU A 163 -1.91 6.29 -8.87
N TYR A 164 -0.81 6.16 -9.61
CA TYR A 164 0.23 7.19 -9.70
C TYR A 164 -0.34 8.49 -10.27
N SER A 165 -1.01 8.42 -11.42
CA SER A 165 -1.55 9.62 -12.06
C SER A 165 -2.75 10.18 -11.31
N ARG A 166 -3.71 9.33 -10.90
CA ARG A 166 -4.97 9.75 -10.27
C ARG A 166 -4.82 10.17 -8.81
N GLU A 167 -4.01 9.45 -8.04
CA GLU A 167 -3.88 9.63 -6.58
C GLU A 167 -2.52 10.20 -6.16
N GLY A 168 -1.55 10.31 -7.08
CA GLY A 168 -0.19 10.74 -6.74
C GLY A 168 0.63 9.69 -5.99
N PHE A 169 0.19 8.42 -5.99
CA PHE A 169 0.92 7.34 -5.32
C PHE A 169 2.23 7.07 -6.04
N LYS A 170 3.36 7.35 -5.38
CA LYS A 170 4.68 7.07 -5.92
C LYS A 170 5.01 5.59 -5.70
N PHE A 171 4.90 4.80 -6.77
CA PHE A 171 5.45 3.45 -6.81
C PHE A 171 6.90 3.56 -7.24
N ASP A 172 7.79 2.86 -6.54
CA ASP A 172 9.21 2.94 -6.82
C ASP A 172 9.53 2.12 -8.08
N VAL A 173 9.65 2.81 -9.22
CA VAL A 173 10.09 2.24 -10.51
C VAL A 173 11.59 1.90 -10.51
N ASP A 174 12.35 2.28 -9.48
CA ASP A 174 13.82 2.25 -9.50
C ASP A 174 14.48 1.59 -8.27
N VAL A 175 13.85 0.55 -7.70
CA VAL A 175 14.52 -0.35 -6.74
C VAL A 175 15.46 -1.34 -7.43
N LYS A 176 16.25 -0.90 -8.41
CA LYS A 176 17.54 -1.57 -8.70
C LYS A 176 18.53 -1.34 -7.56
N SER A 177 18.33 -0.30 -6.78
CA SER A 177 19.08 -0.07 -5.56
C SER A 177 18.35 -0.77 -4.41
N ASN A 178 18.70 -2.03 -4.15
CA ASN A 178 18.19 -2.76 -2.99
C ASN A 178 18.45 -1.89 -1.74
N PRO A 179 17.44 -1.39 -1.02
CA PRO A 179 17.66 -0.44 0.08
C PRO A 179 18.54 -1.04 1.17
N ALA A 180 18.47 -2.35 1.37
CA ALA A 180 19.38 -3.07 2.26
C ALA A 180 20.79 -3.21 1.69
N ALA A 181 20.96 -3.31 0.36
CA ALA A 181 22.28 -3.28 -0.28
C ALA A 181 22.89 -1.88 -0.25
N ASN A 182 22.10 -0.83 -0.49
CA ASN A 182 22.54 0.57 -0.38
C ASN A 182 22.95 0.90 1.05
N TYR A 183 22.17 0.44 2.04
CA TYR A 183 22.53 0.55 3.45
C TYR A 183 23.83 -0.21 3.75
N ARG A 184 23.97 -1.46 3.28
CA ARG A 184 25.22 -2.22 3.46
C ARG A 184 26.42 -1.55 2.79
N ALA A 185 26.24 -1.00 1.59
CA ALA A 185 27.28 -0.28 0.86
C ALA A 185 27.71 0.98 1.60
N ALA A 186 26.76 1.79 2.06
CA ALA A 186 27.03 2.98 2.87
C ALA A 186 27.73 2.63 4.19
N VAL A 187 27.30 1.57 4.89
CA VAL A 187 27.97 1.08 6.10
C VAL A 187 29.38 0.56 5.80
N THR A 188 29.61 -0.01 4.62
CA THR A 188 30.93 -0.52 4.20
C THR A 188 31.88 0.62 3.85
N GLU A 189 31.42 1.64 3.13
CA GLU A 189 32.22 2.85 2.85
C GLU A 189 32.60 3.59 4.13
N ILE A 190 31.66 3.70 5.09
CA ILE A 190 31.94 4.31 6.41
C ILE A 190 33.00 3.53 7.18
N LYS A 191 32.99 2.19 7.09
CA LYS A 191 34.01 1.33 7.73
C LYS A 191 35.38 1.44 7.07
N LEU A 192 35.45 1.82 5.80
CA LEU A 192 36.69 1.96 5.04
C LEU A 192 37.31 3.35 5.19
N SER A 193 36.53 4.36 5.59
CA SER A 193 37.00 5.75 5.70
C SER A 193 37.61 6.14 7.06
N ASP A 194 37.45 5.32 8.12
CA ASP A 194 38.08 5.56 9.44
C ASP A 194 38.29 4.23 10.20
N PRO A 195 39.54 3.77 10.42
CA PRO A 195 39.80 2.53 11.15
C PRO A 195 39.62 2.64 12.68
N ASP A 196 39.41 3.84 13.22
CA ASP A 196 39.57 4.07 14.66
C ASP A 196 38.59 5.13 15.20
N THR A 197 37.32 4.78 15.38
CA THR A 197 36.43 5.35 16.42
C THR A 197 35.06 4.66 16.44
N THR A 198 34.92 3.65 17.29
CA THR A 198 33.71 2.82 17.45
C THR A 198 32.48 3.60 17.93
N GLU A 199 32.66 4.78 18.55
CA GLU A 199 31.54 5.61 19.09
C GLU A 199 30.87 6.50 18.03
N GLN A 200 31.60 7.12 17.10
CA GLN A 200 31.00 7.96 16.05
C GLN A 200 30.23 7.13 15.00
N ILE A 201 30.62 5.86 14.85
CA ILE A 201 29.97 4.88 13.97
C ILE A 201 28.54 4.57 14.46
N SER A 202 28.34 4.49 15.78
CA SER A 202 27.03 4.24 16.41
C SER A 202 26.00 5.31 16.02
N GLU A 203 26.34 6.59 16.12
CA GLU A 203 25.40 7.69 15.83
C GLU A 203 25.07 7.82 14.34
N LYS A 204 26.06 7.68 13.44
CA LYS A 204 25.84 7.80 11.99
C LYS A 204 25.06 6.62 11.41
N VAL A 205 25.34 5.39 11.84
CA VAL A 205 24.59 4.18 11.44
C VAL A 205 23.14 4.26 11.92
N THR A 206 22.91 4.84 13.10
CA THR A 206 21.57 5.07 13.64
C THR A 206 20.77 6.10 12.84
N LYS A 207 21.45 7.12 12.28
CA LYS A 207 20.83 8.18 11.46
C LYS A 207 20.39 7.69 10.07
N TYR A 208 21.07 6.68 9.52
CA TYR A 208 20.82 6.14 8.17
C TYR A 208 20.38 4.68 8.20
N ASN A 209 19.58 4.26 9.17
CA ASN A 209 19.02 2.91 9.19
C ASN A 209 17.61 2.92 8.54
N PRO A 210 17.46 2.49 7.27
CA PRO A 210 16.16 2.45 6.59
C PRO A 210 15.20 1.39 7.13
N LEU A 211 15.66 0.54 8.06
CA LEU A 211 14.85 -0.43 8.80
C LEU A 211 14.51 0.04 10.22
N LYS A 212 14.98 1.22 10.65
CA LYS A 212 14.63 1.78 11.96
C LYS A 212 13.23 2.37 11.92
N THR A 213 12.23 1.51 12.05
CA THR A 213 10.81 1.87 12.03
C THR A 213 10.26 2.23 13.41
N ILE A 214 11.12 2.29 14.45
CA ILE A 214 10.73 2.63 15.83
C ILE A 214 11.79 3.56 16.44
N PRO A 215 11.44 4.76 16.94
CA PRO A 215 12.33 5.56 17.79
C PRO A 215 12.59 4.87 19.13
N ASN A 216 13.77 5.07 19.70
CA ASN A 216 14.11 4.59 21.04
C ASN A 216 13.12 5.19 22.06
N PRO A 217 12.38 4.39 22.87
CA PRO A 217 11.42 4.92 23.84
C PRO A 217 12.07 5.83 24.91
N ASP A 218 13.39 5.78 25.07
CA ASP A 218 14.13 6.55 26.08
C ASP A 218 14.63 7.94 25.59
N ASN A 219 14.28 8.36 24.36
CA ASN A 219 14.60 9.71 23.85
C ASN A 219 13.37 10.64 23.84
N GLN A 220 12.60 10.68 24.94
CA GLN A 220 11.66 11.76 25.26
C GLN A 220 12.15 12.56 26.45
#